data_AF-A0A947EAR5-F1
#
_entry.id   AF-A0A947EAR5-F1
#
_cell.length_a   1.000
_cell.length_b   1.000
_cell.length_c   1.000
_cell.angle_alpha   90.00
_cell.angle_beta   90.00
_cell.angle_gamma   90.00
#
_symmetry.space_group_name_H-M   'P 1'
#
loop_
_entity.id
_entity.type
_entity.pdbx_description
1 polymer ?
#
loop_
_entity_poly.entity_id
_entity_poly.type
_entity_poly.pdbx_seq_one_letter_code
_entity_poly.pdbx_strand_id
1 'polypeptide(L)'
;MNKPTRSEQAEAILKGNGRDLASKILARRATSAEDFLEAFNLERIDLIAEVEDHARLLSFGMNVVGPRDGIYVIDDGGSYRVYLQERGETMQGVAGVDFSAAVDTLIDLCVLRNGIPWRPVG
;
A
#
# COMPACT_ATOMS: atom_id res chain seq x y z
N MET A 1 -23.12 9.85 1.79
CA MET A 1 -21.79 9.82 1.14
C MET A 1 -21.90 8.83 0.00
N ASN A 2 -21.46 9.16 -1.22
CA ASN A 2 -21.38 8.15 -2.29
C ASN A 2 -20.34 7.10 -1.88
N LYS A 3 -20.62 5.82 -2.15
CA LYS A 3 -19.66 4.75 -1.87
C LYS A 3 -18.42 4.98 -2.76
N PRO A 4 -17.20 4.94 -2.20
CA PRO A 4 -15.97 5.07 -2.99
C PRO A 4 -15.87 3.97 -4.05
N THR A 5 -15.33 4.30 -5.21
CA THR A 5 -15.01 3.37 -6.30
C THR A 5 -13.86 2.43 -5.91
N ARG A 6 -13.66 1.33 -6.67
CA ARG A 6 -12.53 0.41 -6.44
C ARG A 6 -11.17 1.12 -6.57
N SER A 7 -10.99 1.99 -7.58
CA SER A 7 -9.75 2.78 -7.71
C SER A 7 -9.55 3.72 -6.50
N GLU A 8 -10.59 4.42 -6.02
CA GLU A 8 -10.46 5.26 -4.82
C GLU A 8 -10.12 4.45 -3.56
N GLN A 9 -10.66 3.23 -3.43
CA GLN A 9 -10.32 2.33 -2.32
C GLN A 9 -8.85 1.86 -2.43
N ALA A 10 -8.41 1.45 -3.62
CA ALA A 10 -7.05 0.99 -3.88
C ALA A 10 -6.02 2.11 -3.62
N GLU A 11 -6.28 3.31 -4.15
CA GLU A 11 -5.43 4.48 -3.95
C GLU A 11 -5.36 4.86 -2.46
N ALA A 12 -6.47 4.75 -1.71
CA ALA A 12 -6.46 4.99 -0.27
C ALA A 12 -5.57 4.01 0.48
N ILE A 13 -5.57 2.71 0.11
CA ILE A 13 -4.69 1.71 0.71
C ILE A 13 -3.23 2.04 0.40
N LEU A 14 -2.90 2.31 -0.87
CA LEU A 14 -1.54 2.60 -1.33
C LEU A 14 -0.97 3.90 -0.74
N LYS A 15 -1.83 4.87 -0.43
CA LYS A 15 -1.45 6.12 0.27
C LYS A 15 -1.40 5.98 1.81
N GLY A 16 -1.72 4.81 2.36
CA GLY A 16 -1.72 4.57 3.81
C GLY A 16 -2.94 5.10 4.55
N ASN A 17 -4.03 5.42 3.85
CA ASN A 17 -5.29 5.94 4.40
C ASN A 17 -6.43 4.89 4.38
N GLY A 18 -6.14 3.63 4.05
CA GLY A 18 -7.14 2.58 3.87
C GLY A 18 -7.95 2.33 5.14
N ARG A 19 -7.31 2.33 6.31
CA ARG A 19 -8.01 2.15 7.59
C ARG A 19 -9.00 3.27 7.90
N ASP A 20 -8.64 4.51 7.60
CA ASP A 20 -9.50 5.67 7.82
C ASP A 20 -10.70 5.65 6.87
N LEU A 21 -10.46 5.28 5.62
CA LEU A 21 -11.54 5.10 4.64
C LEU A 21 -12.49 3.99 5.05
N ALA A 22 -11.97 2.82 5.43
CA ALA A 22 -12.78 1.70 5.91
C ALA A 22 -13.63 2.10 7.12
N SER A 23 -13.03 2.81 8.08
CA SER A 23 -13.75 3.28 9.27
C SER A 23 -14.87 4.26 8.94
N LYS A 24 -14.67 5.12 7.94
CA LYS A 24 -15.72 6.04 7.44
C LYS A 24 -16.86 5.29 6.75
N ILE A 25 -16.56 4.27 5.93
CA ILE A 25 -17.57 3.46 5.25
C ILE A 25 -18.44 2.71 6.25
N LEU A 26 -17.83 2.12 7.27
CA LEU A 26 -18.54 1.32 8.28
C LEU A 26 -19.22 2.16 9.38
N ALA A 27 -18.95 3.46 9.45
CA ALA A 27 -19.35 4.34 10.56
C ALA A 27 -18.91 3.83 11.95
N ARG A 28 -17.81 3.07 12.01
CA ARG A 28 -17.17 2.55 13.23
C ARG A 28 -15.68 2.35 12.98
N ARG A 29 -14.89 2.18 14.03
CA ARG A 29 -13.45 1.91 13.86
C ARG A 29 -13.25 0.55 13.20
N ALA A 30 -12.58 0.51 12.05
CA ALA A 30 -12.10 -0.73 11.43
C ALA A 30 -10.89 -1.25 12.22
N THR A 31 -10.95 -2.50 12.65
CA THR A 31 -9.96 -3.15 13.53
C THR A 31 -9.65 -4.59 13.16
N SER A 32 -10.50 -5.24 12.37
CA SER A 32 -10.40 -6.67 12.03
C SER A 32 -10.35 -6.89 10.52
N ALA A 33 -10.05 -8.14 10.12
CA ALA A 33 -10.13 -8.57 8.72
C ALA A 33 -11.54 -8.44 8.14
N GLU A 34 -12.52 -8.82 8.94
CA GLU A 34 -13.93 -8.79 8.56
C GLU A 34 -14.38 -7.35 8.29
N ASP A 35 -13.87 -6.37 9.06
CA ASP A 35 -14.16 -4.95 8.82
C ASP A 35 -13.65 -4.50 7.45
N PHE A 36 -12.46 -4.92 7.04
CA PHE A 36 -11.91 -4.55 5.73
C PHE A 36 -12.63 -5.27 4.59
N LEU A 37 -13.04 -6.54 4.77
CA LEU A 37 -13.86 -7.27 3.80
C LEU A 37 -15.28 -6.69 3.67
N GLU A 38 -15.83 -6.16 4.76
CA GLU A 38 -17.13 -5.49 4.77
C GLU A 38 -17.03 -4.09 4.11
N ALA A 39 -15.95 -3.36 4.39
CA ALA A 39 -15.76 -2.00 3.91
C ALA A 39 -15.32 -1.93 2.44
N PHE A 40 -14.48 -2.87 2.00
CA PHE A 40 -13.87 -2.86 0.68
C PHE A 40 -14.27 -4.09 -0.13
N ASN A 41 -14.48 -3.85 -1.42
CA ASN A 41 -14.63 -4.92 -2.41
C ASN A 41 -13.46 -4.81 -3.39
N LEU A 42 -12.27 -5.15 -2.91
CA LEU A 42 -11.01 -5.08 -3.65
C LEU A 42 -10.37 -6.45 -3.75
N GLU A 43 -9.72 -6.67 -4.88
CA GLU A 43 -8.81 -7.77 -5.14
C GLU A 43 -7.40 -7.21 -5.34
N ARG A 44 -6.39 -8.10 -5.28
CA ARG A 44 -4.99 -7.67 -5.42
C ARG A 44 -4.76 -7.03 -6.80
N ILE A 45 -5.47 -7.52 -7.81
CA ILE A 45 -5.37 -7.01 -9.18
C ILE A 45 -5.79 -5.53 -9.28
N ASP A 46 -6.70 -5.04 -8.44
CA ASP A 46 -7.06 -3.61 -8.44
C ASP A 46 -5.92 -2.75 -7.88
N LEU A 47 -5.20 -3.25 -6.87
CA LEU A 47 -4.03 -2.58 -6.31
C LEU A 47 -2.88 -2.55 -7.33
N ILE A 48 -2.68 -3.64 -8.06
CA ILE A 48 -1.68 -3.72 -9.14
C ILE A 48 -2.08 -2.76 -10.28
N ALA A 49 -3.34 -2.75 -10.68
CA ALA A 49 -3.84 -1.88 -11.75
C ALA A 49 -3.68 -0.38 -11.44
N GLU A 50 -3.69 -0.01 -10.16
CA GLU A 50 -3.44 1.37 -9.71
C GLU A 50 -1.94 1.76 -9.78
N VAL A 51 -1.03 0.79 -9.94
CA VAL A 51 0.41 0.99 -10.13
C VAL A 51 0.80 0.64 -11.56
N GLU A 52 0.29 1.42 -12.52
CA GLU A 52 0.41 1.12 -13.96
C GLU A 52 1.82 1.32 -14.55
N ASP A 53 2.62 2.20 -13.94
CA ASP A 53 3.93 2.57 -14.46
C ASP A 53 4.93 2.95 -13.38
N HIS A 54 6.16 3.22 -13.84
CA HIS A 54 7.28 3.67 -13.01
C HIS A 54 6.96 4.94 -12.20
N ALA A 55 6.36 5.95 -12.83
CA ALA A 55 6.08 7.22 -12.17
C ALA A 55 5.06 7.02 -11.05
N ARG A 56 4.07 6.17 -11.29
CA ARG A 56 3.03 5.83 -10.33
C ARG A 56 3.59 5.03 -9.16
N LEU A 57 4.43 4.04 -9.41
CA LEU A 57 5.15 3.29 -8.38
C LEU A 57 5.96 4.22 -7.46
N LEU A 58 6.75 5.12 -8.03
CA LEU A 58 7.53 6.10 -7.25
C LEU A 58 6.64 7.08 -6.46
N SER A 59 5.46 7.42 -6.97
CA SER A 59 4.54 8.36 -6.32
C SER A 59 3.96 7.85 -5.00
N PHE A 60 3.97 6.53 -4.78
CA PHE A 60 3.50 5.90 -3.54
C PHE A 60 4.59 5.80 -2.47
N GLY A 61 5.86 5.97 -2.84
CA GLY A 61 6.96 6.03 -1.89
C GLY A 61 7.03 7.38 -1.17
N MET A 62 7.36 7.34 0.12
CA MET A 62 7.80 8.46 0.94
C MET A 62 9.24 8.85 0.57
N ASN A 63 9.48 9.15 -0.71
CA ASN A 63 10.78 9.46 -1.29
C ASN A 63 11.24 10.88 -0.93
N VAL A 64 11.24 11.17 0.37
CA VAL A 64 11.61 12.45 0.97
C VAL A 64 12.88 12.27 1.77
N VAL A 65 13.71 13.30 1.77
CA VAL A 65 14.97 13.30 2.53
C VAL A 65 14.68 13.26 4.03
N GLY A 66 15.32 12.32 4.74
CA GLY A 66 15.32 12.23 6.21
C GLY A 66 14.69 10.95 6.76
N PRO A 67 14.91 10.65 8.06
CA PRO A 67 14.42 9.44 8.72
C PRO A 67 12.93 9.61 9.07
N ARG A 68 12.05 9.38 8.10
CA ARG A 68 10.60 9.38 8.32
C ARG A 68 10.06 7.96 8.30
N ASP A 69 9.07 7.72 9.13
CA ASP A 69 8.38 6.44 9.11
C ASP A 69 7.49 6.35 7.87
N GLY A 70 7.59 5.25 7.14
CA GLY A 70 6.85 5.08 5.90
C GLY A 70 7.50 4.10 4.93
N ILE A 71 6.83 3.92 3.80
CA ILE A 71 7.30 3.04 2.72
C ILE A 71 8.10 3.89 1.76
N TYR A 72 9.30 3.46 1.41
CA TYR A 72 10.19 4.10 0.46
C TYR A 72 10.26 3.25 -0.80
N VAL A 73 10.34 3.90 -1.96
CA VAL A 73 10.40 3.27 -3.28
C VAL A 73 11.45 4.00 -4.10
N ILE A 74 12.64 3.43 -4.20
CA ILE A 74 13.80 4.08 -4.83
C ILE A 74 14.09 3.37 -6.16
N ASP A 75 14.30 4.16 -7.22
CA ASP A 75 14.89 3.68 -8.47
C ASP A 75 16.42 3.74 -8.37
N ASP A 76 17.05 2.58 -8.53
CA ASP A 76 18.50 2.39 -8.52
C ASP A 76 19.07 2.29 -9.97
N GLY A 77 18.38 2.86 -10.97
CA GLY A 77 18.88 2.98 -12.34
C GLY A 77 18.73 1.69 -13.16
N GLY A 78 17.59 1.02 -13.03
CA GLY A 78 17.27 -0.25 -13.72
C GLY A 78 16.76 -1.35 -12.80
N SER A 79 16.70 -1.07 -11.49
CA SER A 79 16.06 -1.92 -10.48
C SER A 79 15.48 -1.04 -9.38
N TYR A 80 14.65 -1.63 -8.53
CA TYR A 80 14.00 -0.91 -7.44
C TYR A 80 14.47 -1.41 -6.08
N ARG A 81 14.38 -0.49 -5.12
CA ARG A 81 14.44 -0.79 -3.70
C ARG A 81 13.15 -0.33 -3.05
N VAL A 82 12.46 -1.26 -2.39
CA VAL A 82 11.18 -0.99 -1.74
C VAL A 82 11.26 -1.45 -0.30
N TYR A 83 11.05 -0.55 0.67
CA TYR A 83 11.18 -0.89 2.07
C TYR A 83 10.31 -0.05 2.99
N LEU A 84 9.91 -0.61 4.12
CA LEU A 84 9.27 0.06 5.24
C LEU A 84 10.35 0.52 6.23
N GLN A 85 10.35 1.80 6.56
CA GLN A 85 11.15 2.39 7.61
C GLN A 85 10.27 2.70 8.82
N GLU A 86 10.73 2.34 10.02
CA GLU A 86 10.13 2.75 11.29
C GLU A 86 11.24 3.17 12.25
N ARG A 87 11.05 4.30 12.94
CA ARG A 87 12.01 4.89 13.88
C ARG A 87 13.40 5.12 13.28
N GLY A 88 13.45 5.35 11.96
CA GLY A 88 14.70 5.54 11.22
C GLY A 88 15.45 4.25 10.89
N GLU A 89 14.88 3.08 11.16
CA GLU A 89 15.45 1.77 10.81
C GLU A 89 14.64 1.08 9.71
N THR A 90 15.32 0.40 8.80
CA THR A 90 14.66 -0.45 7.80
C THR A 90 14.12 -1.70 8.46
N MET A 91 12.80 -1.87 8.44
CA MET A 91 12.13 -2.99 9.09
C MET A 91 11.95 -4.19 8.15
N GLN A 92 11.54 -3.91 6.91
CA GLN A 92 11.26 -4.93 5.90
C GLN A 92 11.38 -4.33 4.50
N GLY A 93 11.88 -5.09 3.53
CA GLY A 93 11.94 -4.63 2.15
C GLY A 93 12.76 -5.53 1.24
N VAL A 94 12.89 -5.09 0.00
CA VAL A 94 13.69 -5.73 -1.06
C VAL A 94 14.57 -4.69 -1.74
N ALA A 95 15.64 -5.15 -2.39
CA ALA A 95 16.54 -4.32 -3.18
C ALA A 95 16.97 -5.06 -4.45
N GLY A 96 17.24 -4.32 -5.53
CA GLY A 96 17.69 -4.89 -6.79
C GLY A 96 16.61 -5.68 -7.53
N VAL A 97 15.34 -5.38 -7.30
CA VAL A 97 14.20 -6.10 -7.90
C VAL A 97 13.70 -5.40 -9.17
N ASP A 98 13.01 -6.15 -10.03
CA ASP A 98 12.33 -5.56 -11.18
C ASP A 98 11.04 -4.81 -10.78
N PHE A 99 10.38 -4.20 -11.78
CA PHE A 99 9.15 -3.44 -11.56
C PHE A 99 8.03 -4.28 -10.95
N SER A 100 7.81 -5.51 -11.43
CA SER A 100 6.72 -6.37 -10.96
C SER A 100 6.91 -6.71 -9.48
N ALA A 101 8.11 -7.14 -9.11
CA ALA A 101 8.45 -7.47 -7.73
C ALA A 101 8.44 -6.23 -6.81
N ALA A 102 8.77 -5.06 -7.34
CA ALA A 102 8.63 -3.79 -6.62
C ALA A 102 7.17 -3.45 -6.32
N VAL A 103 6.27 -3.59 -7.30
CA VAL A 103 4.82 -3.39 -7.13
C VAL A 103 4.27 -4.35 -6.08
N ASP A 104 4.59 -5.64 -6.19
CA ASP A 104 4.14 -6.63 -5.23
C ASP A 104 4.62 -6.31 -3.80
N THR A 105 5.89 -5.91 -3.65
CA THR A 105 6.44 -5.54 -2.35
C THR A 105 5.78 -4.28 -1.79
N LEU A 106 5.53 -3.26 -2.63
CA LEU A 106 4.82 -2.04 -2.22
C LEU A 106 3.45 -2.39 -1.65
N ILE A 107 2.68 -3.22 -2.37
CA ILE A 107 1.34 -3.64 -1.96
C ILE A 107 1.38 -4.34 -0.60
N ASP A 108 2.30 -5.31 -0.44
CA ASP A 108 2.42 -6.08 0.80
C ASP A 108 2.78 -5.18 1.99
N LEU A 109 3.70 -4.22 1.81
CA LEU A 109 4.06 -3.26 2.85
C LEU A 109 2.92 -2.29 3.17
N CYS A 110 2.17 -1.83 2.16
CA CYS A 110 0.98 -0.98 2.36
C CYS A 110 -0.09 -1.71 3.15
N VAL A 111 -0.36 -2.97 2.81
CA VAL A 111 -1.28 -3.84 3.54
C VAL A 111 -0.85 -3.98 4.99
N LEU A 112 0.42 -4.32 5.23
CA LEU A 112 0.99 -4.47 6.57
C LEU A 112 0.85 -3.18 7.39
N ARG A 113 1.26 -2.05 6.80
CA ARG A 113 1.25 -0.73 7.46
C ARG A 113 -0.15 -0.25 7.81
N ASN A 114 -1.14 -0.49 6.96
CA ASN A 114 -2.54 -0.17 7.27
C ASN A 114 -3.13 -1.09 8.36
N GLY A 115 -2.41 -2.16 8.74
CA GLY A 115 -2.94 -3.21 9.59
C GLY A 115 -4.12 -3.92 8.93
N ILE A 116 -4.11 -4.00 7.58
CA ILE A 116 -5.09 -4.75 6.81
C ILE A 116 -4.61 -6.20 6.85
N PRO A 117 -5.35 -7.12 7.47
CA PRO A 117 -5.03 -8.54 7.41
C PRO A 117 -5.49 -9.06 6.04
N TRP A 118 -4.79 -8.65 4.99
CA TRP A 118 -5.07 -9.12 3.64
C TRP A 118 -4.86 -10.63 3.61
N ARG A 119 -5.93 -11.38 3.36
CA ARG A 119 -5.82 -12.79 3.01
C ARG A 119 -5.70 -12.87 1.50
N PRO A 120 -4.60 -13.33 0.92
CA PRO A 120 -4.64 -13.79 -0.46
C PRO A 120 -5.64 -14.95 -0.49
N VAL A 121 -6.79 -14.75 -1.14
CA VAL A 121 -7.58 -15.88 -1.65
C VAL A 121 -6.77 -16.45 -2.80
N GLY A 122 -6.31 -17.69 -2.61
CA GLY A 122 -5.94 -18.57 -3.72
C GLY A 122 -7.18 -19.03 -4.47
#